data_AF-A0A6P3Y3N0-F1
#
_entry.id   AF-A0A6P3Y3N0-F1
#
_cell.length_a   1.000
_cell.length_b   1.000
_cell.length_c   1.000
_cell.angle_alpha   90.00
_cell.angle_beta   90.00
_cell.angle_gamma   90.00
#
_symmetry.space_group_name_H-M   'P 1'
#
loop_
_entity.id
_entity.type
_entity.pdbx_description
1 polymer ?
#
loop_
_entity_poly.entity_id
_entity_poly.type
_entity_poly.pdbx_seq_one_letter_code
_entity_poly.pdbx_strand_id
1 'polypeptide(L)'
;MGAVRVINDDRHFHSELTNAGHKLVVVDFTASWCGPCQRIAPVFEQLSLKYPKAVFLKVDVDKCRETAAIQDVHAMPTFIFYRKRAKLGQCQGADPTGLESKIQQFYGSGDSETDELVTDSVPGHMDLSCFIMKQQCECLNESDYHTFSQCLNSDSGYLQSDEDEQLIMSIAFSQPVKIHSLKIKAPAENGPRSIKLFINQPRTIDFEMASSNTSIQDLTLSAKDLEEGNQIPLRYVKFQNVQNLQIFVIDNQSGSETTRIDHLIIIGSPISTTNMGEFKRVSGKKGESH
;
A
#
# COMPACT_ATOMS: atom_id res chain seq x y z
N MET A 1 -18.52 -17.52 -9.28
CA MET A 1 -19.57 -16.71 -8.60
C MET A 1 -18.85 -15.57 -7.90
N GLY A 2 -19.15 -14.32 -8.25
CA GLY A 2 -18.47 -13.14 -7.72
C GLY A 2 -18.61 -13.00 -6.20
N ALA A 3 -17.60 -12.45 -5.53
CA ALA A 3 -17.52 -12.33 -4.08
C ALA A 3 -18.33 -11.15 -3.50
N VAL A 4 -19.33 -10.65 -4.23
CA VAL A 4 -20.19 -9.55 -3.78
C VAL A 4 -21.24 -10.08 -2.82
N ARG A 5 -21.24 -9.56 -1.59
CA ARG A 5 -22.19 -9.97 -0.55
C ARG A 5 -23.42 -9.08 -0.59
N VAL A 6 -24.60 -9.69 -0.60
CA VAL A 6 -25.87 -8.97 -0.59
C VAL A 6 -26.32 -8.72 0.85
N ILE A 7 -26.56 -7.45 1.16
CA ILE A 7 -27.07 -7.01 2.44
C ILE A 7 -28.60 -6.99 2.39
N ASN A 8 -29.23 -7.64 3.37
CA ASN A 8 -30.67 -7.89 3.38
C ASN A 8 -31.44 -6.97 4.34
N ASP A 9 -30.76 -6.45 5.36
CA ASP A 9 -31.30 -5.58 6.39
C ASP A 9 -30.19 -4.70 6.99
N ASP A 10 -30.59 -3.68 7.75
CA ASP A 10 -29.68 -2.73 8.37
C ASP A 10 -28.72 -3.38 9.38
N ARG A 11 -29.12 -4.43 10.11
CA ARG A 11 -28.25 -5.10 11.10
C ARG A 11 -27.12 -5.86 10.40
N HIS A 12 -27.44 -6.51 9.28
CA HIS A 12 -26.48 -7.23 8.47
C HIS A 12 -25.40 -6.29 7.93
N PHE A 13 -25.74 -5.06 7.53
CA PHE A 13 -24.77 -4.06 7.08
C PHE A 13 -23.70 -3.77 8.16
N HIS A 14 -24.13 -3.48 9.38
CA HIS A 14 -23.24 -3.17 10.49
C HIS A 14 -22.36 -4.37 10.89
N SER A 15 -22.92 -5.58 10.83
CA SER A 15 -22.17 -6.82 11.06
C SER A 15 -21.07 -7.01 10.01
N GLU A 16 -21.36 -6.79 8.73
CA GLU A 16 -20.37 -6.95 7.67
C GLU A 16 -19.26 -5.90 7.72
N LEU A 17 -19.59 -4.65 8.03
CA LEU A 17 -18.60 -3.60 8.30
C LEU A 17 -17.70 -3.95 9.49
N THR A 18 -18.27 -4.59 10.52
CA THR A 18 -17.52 -5.07 11.69
C THR A 18 -16.57 -6.20 11.33
N ASN A 19 -17.07 -7.21 10.61
CA ASN A 19 -16.33 -8.41 10.24
C ASN A 19 -15.22 -8.14 9.22
N ALA A 20 -15.32 -7.05 8.45
CA ALA A 20 -14.30 -6.67 7.49
C ALA A 20 -12.96 -6.25 8.14
N GLY A 21 -12.99 -5.80 9.41
CA GLY A 21 -11.81 -5.36 10.14
C GLY A 21 -11.05 -4.25 9.40
N HIS A 22 -9.81 -4.55 8.99
CA HIS A 22 -8.88 -3.62 8.33
C HIS A 22 -9.05 -3.58 6.80
N LYS A 23 -9.81 -4.53 6.23
CA LYS A 23 -10.01 -4.63 4.79
C LYS A 23 -10.78 -3.41 4.28
N LEU A 24 -10.46 -2.99 3.05
CA LEU A 24 -11.30 -2.04 2.33
C LEU A 24 -12.68 -2.66 2.12
N VAL A 25 -13.73 -1.93 2.48
CA VAL A 25 -15.12 -2.30 2.17
C VAL A 25 -15.63 -1.34 1.11
N VAL A 26 -16.08 -1.88 -0.02
CA VAL A 26 -16.70 -1.13 -1.11
C VAL A 26 -18.18 -1.48 -1.13
N VAL A 27 -19.04 -0.49 -0.92
CA VAL A 27 -20.48 -0.69 -0.78
C VAL A 27 -21.21 -0.04 -1.95
N ASP A 28 -21.93 -0.82 -2.75
CA ASP A 28 -22.86 -0.36 -3.78
C ASP A 28 -24.26 -0.16 -3.18
N PHE A 29 -24.67 1.10 -3.00
CA PHE A 29 -26.05 1.45 -2.67
C PHE A 29 -26.87 1.54 -3.96
N THR A 30 -27.81 0.61 -4.09
CA THR A 30 -28.48 0.28 -5.34
C THR A 30 -29.99 0.16 -5.14
N ALA A 31 -30.73 0.08 -6.24
CA ALA A 31 -32.16 -0.19 -6.23
C ALA A 31 -32.56 -1.05 -7.43
N SER A 32 -33.54 -1.94 -7.25
CA SER A 32 -34.01 -2.84 -8.31
C SER A 32 -34.55 -2.09 -9.54
N TRP A 33 -35.20 -0.96 -9.32
CA TRP A 33 -35.79 -0.09 -10.33
C TRP A 33 -34.81 0.92 -10.96
N CYS A 34 -33.55 0.95 -10.51
CA CYS A 34 -32.53 1.88 -11.01
C CYS A 34 -31.81 1.32 -12.25
N GLY A 35 -32.13 1.84 -13.43
CA GLY A 35 -31.49 1.47 -14.70
C GLY A 35 -29.96 1.64 -14.72
N PRO A 36 -29.38 2.77 -14.27
CA PRO A 36 -27.93 2.93 -14.17
C PRO A 36 -27.26 1.90 -13.26
N CYS A 37 -27.93 1.48 -12.18
CA CYS A 37 -27.44 0.48 -11.25
C CYS A 37 -27.29 -0.89 -11.92
N GLN A 38 -28.27 -1.27 -12.74
CA GLN A 38 -28.22 -2.52 -13.51
C GLN A 38 -27.05 -2.52 -14.51
N ARG A 39 -26.70 -1.36 -15.09
CA ARG A 39 -25.57 -1.25 -16.03
C ARG A 39 -24.21 -1.43 -15.37
N ILE A 40 -24.02 -0.92 -14.15
CA ILE A 40 -22.72 -0.98 -13.46
C ILE A 40 -22.54 -2.26 -12.64
N ALA A 41 -23.61 -2.99 -12.31
CA ALA A 41 -23.52 -4.23 -11.52
C ALA A 41 -22.52 -5.28 -12.07
N PRO A 42 -22.44 -5.58 -13.38
CA PRO A 42 -21.44 -6.53 -13.90
C PRO A 42 -20.00 -6.05 -13.71
N VAL A 43 -19.76 -4.73 -13.80
CA VAL A 43 -18.45 -4.13 -13.55
C VAL A 43 -18.11 -4.27 -12.07
N PHE A 44 -19.06 -3.99 -11.17
CA PHE A 44 -18.86 -4.14 -9.74
C PHE A 44 -18.49 -5.57 -9.35
N GLU A 45 -19.15 -6.57 -9.96
CA GLU A 45 -18.79 -7.98 -9.79
C GLU A 45 -17.39 -8.31 -10.31
N GLN A 46 -17.00 -7.80 -11.47
CA GLN A 46 -15.64 -7.98 -12.00
C GLN A 46 -14.57 -7.34 -11.09
N LEU A 47 -14.85 -6.16 -10.54
CA LEU A 47 -13.96 -5.49 -9.59
C LEU A 47 -13.81 -6.32 -8.31
N SER A 48 -14.88 -6.99 -7.84
CA SER A 48 -14.79 -7.89 -6.68
C SER A 48 -13.83 -9.05 -6.88
N LEU A 49 -13.71 -9.54 -8.12
CA LEU A 49 -12.75 -10.58 -8.48
C LEU A 49 -11.33 -10.04 -8.65
N LYS A 50 -11.21 -8.82 -9.18
CA LYS A 50 -9.92 -8.15 -9.39
C LYS A 50 -9.26 -7.71 -8.08
N TYR A 51 -10.06 -7.39 -7.06
CA TYR A 51 -9.62 -6.85 -5.77
C TYR A 51 -10.00 -7.78 -4.60
N PRO A 52 -9.46 -9.02 -4.55
CA PRO A 52 -9.94 -10.06 -3.62
C PRO A 52 -9.64 -9.78 -2.14
N LYS A 53 -8.75 -8.83 -1.82
CA LYS A 53 -8.49 -8.40 -0.44
C LYS A 53 -9.53 -7.40 0.08
N ALA A 54 -10.31 -6.78 -0.81
CA ALA A 54 -11.40 -5.90 -0.44
C ALA A 54 -12.72 -6.69 -0.34
N VAL A 55 -13.60 -6.21 0.53
CA VAL A 55 -14.95 -6.73 0.72
C VAL A 55 -15.90 -5.90 -0.13
N PHE A 56 -16.67 -6.56 -1.00
CA PHE A 56 -17.66 -5.90 -1.85
C PHE A 56 -19.05 -6.21 -1.32
N LEU A 57 -19.79 -5.17 -0.96
CA LEU A 57 -21.15 -5.26 -0.44
C LEU A 57 -22.12 -4.60 -1.41
N LYS A 58 -23.32 -5.17 -1.51
CA LYS A 58 -24.45 -4.61 -2.25
C LYS A 58 -25.60 -4.37 -1.30
N VAL A 59 -26.04 -3.12 -1.20
CA VAL A 59 -27.09 -2.67 -0.28
C VAL A 59 -28.26 -2.14 -1.10
N ASP A 60 -29.41 -2.79 -0.99
CA ASP A 60 -30.65 -2.30 -1.59
C ASP A 60 -31.26 -1.23 -0.68
N VAL A 61 -31.37 0.00 -1.18
CA VAL A 61 -31.90 1.14 -0.40
C VAL A 61 -33.37 0.97 0.00
N ASP A 62 -34.14 0.15 -0.73
CA ASP A 62 -35.53 -0.12 -0.37
C ASP A 62 -35.64 -1.04 0.85
N LYS A 63 -34.61 -1.89 1.06
CA LYS A 63 -34.52 -2.83 2.19
C LYS A 63 -33.79 -2.28 3.40
N CYS A 64 -32.76 -1.44 3.18
CA CYS A 64 -31.92 -0.86 4.23
C CYS A 64 -32.10 0.66 4.29
N ARG A 65 -33.34 1.10 4.52
CA ARG A 65 -33.74 2.52 4.42
C ARG A 65 -33.05 3.39 5.46
N GLU A 66 -32.92 2.87 6.68
CA GLU A 66 -32.28 3.59 7.79
C GLU A 66 -30.78 3.77 7.49
N THR A 67 -30.10 2.71 7.07
CA THR A 67 -28.70 2.77 6.63
C THR A 67 -28.51 3.74 5.47
N ALA A 68 -29.35 3.68 4.44
CA ALA A 68 -29.27 4.59 3.30
C ALA A 68 -29.43 6.06 3.73
N ALA A 69 -30.35 6.35 4.64
CA ALA A 69 -30.57 7.69 5.18
C ALA A 69 -29.37 8.18 6.01
N ILE A 70 -28.84 7.36 6.93
CA ILE A 70 -27.67 7.69 7.76
C ILE A 70 -26.44 7.95 6.89
N GLN A 71 -26.28 7.20 5.80
CA GLN A 71 -25.15 7.34 4.89
C GLN A 71 -25.30 8.45 3.84
N ASP A 72 -26.39 9.23 3.92
CA ASP A 72 -26.70 10.37 3.06
C ASP A 72 -26.84 10.00 1.57
N VAL A 73 -27.45 8.84 1.30
CA VAL A 73 -27.64 8.32 -0.06
C VAL A 73 -28.92 8.89 -0.67
N HIS A 74 -28.77 9.88 -1.55
CA HIS A 74 -29.89 10.54 -2.24
C HIS A 74 -30.09 10.11 -3.69
N ALA A 75 -29.13 9.40 -4.28
CA ALA A 75 -29.31 8.83 -5.62
C ALA A 75 -28.50 7.56 -5.81
N MET A 76 -28.96 6.73 -6.74
CA MET A 76 -28.37 5.42 -7.00
C MET A 76 -27.87 5.34 -8.46
N PRO A 77 -26.74 4.65 -8.71
CA PRO A 77 -25.90 3.99 -7.71
C PRO A 77 -25.04 5.02 -6.95
N THR A 78 -24.84 4.79 -5.66
CA THR A 78 -23.83 5.49 -4.86
C THR A 78 -22.90 4.46 -4.26
N PHE A 79 -21.61 4.63 -4.48
CA PHE A 79 -20.57 3.76 -3.92
C PHE A 79 -19.93 4.47 -2.73
N ILE A 80 -19.86 3.78 -1.60
CA ILE A 80 -19.20 4.29 -0.40
C ILE A 80 -18.07 3.34 0.00
N PHE A 81 -16.93 3.92 0.36
CA PHE A 81 -15.72 3.21 0.73
C PHE A 81 -15.54 3.31 2.24
N TYR A 82 -15.31 2.18 2.90
CA TYR A 82 -15.03 2.13 4.33
C TYR A 82 -13.75 1.39 4.63
N ARG A 83 -13.14 1.74 5.76
CA ARG A 83 -12.10 0.96 6.41
C ARG A 83 -12.16 1.22 7.90
N LYS A 84 -12.04 0.16 8.72
CA LYS A 84 -12.20 0.26 10.19
C LYS A 84 -13.50 0.99 10.59
N ARG A 85 -14.58 0.74 9.83
CA ARG A 85 -15.91 1.39 9.96
C ARG A 85 -15.95 2.90 9.70
N ALA A 86 -14.82 3.53 9.35
CA ALA A 86 -14.78 4.93 8.94
C ALA A 86 -15.04 5.07 7.44
N LYS A 87 -15.82 6.09 7.05
CA LYS A 87 -16.12 6.43 5.66
C LYS A 87 -14.92 7.15 5.05
N LEU A 88 -14.25 6.51 4.08
CA LEU A 88 -13.09 7.06 3.36
C LEU A 88 -13.50 8.03 2.25
N GLY A 89 -14.67 7.82 1.68
CA GLY A 89 -15.20 8.65 0.61
C GLY A 89 -16.40 8.00 -0.07
N GLN A 90 -16.93 8.69 -1.08
CA GLN A 90 -18.03 8.19 -1.90
C GLN A 90 -17.90 8.63 -3.36
N CYS A 91 -18.45 7.87 -4.29
CA CYS A 91 -18.70 8.33 -5.66
C CYS A 91 -20.12 7.96 -6.08
N GLN A 92 -20.68 8.76 -6.97
CA GLN A 92 -22.08 8.63 -7.38
C GLN A 92 -22.16 8.44 -8.89
N GLY A 93 -23.14 7.67 -9.33
CA GLY A 93 -23.42 7.42 -10.73
C GLY A 93 -22.74 6.16 -11.27
N ALA A 94 -23.24 5.71 -12.43
CA ALA A 94 -22.74 4.53 -13.11
C ALA A 94 -21.47 4.87 -13.91
N ASP A 95 -20.38 5.16 -13.20
CA ASP A 95 -19.05 5.46 -13.75
C ASP A 95 -18.03 4.34 -13.39
N PRO A 96 -17.82 3.35 -14.28
CA PRO A 96 -16.85 2.27 -14.08
C PRO A 96 -15.43 2.77 -13.78
N THR A 97 -14.97 3.78 -14.50
CA THR A 97 -13.59 4.25 -14.44
C THR A 97 -13.35 5.02 -13.14
N GLY A 98 -14.28 5.91 -12.77
CA GLY A 98 -14.21 6.63 -11.51
C GLY A 98 -14.30 5.71 -10.29
N LEU A 99 -15.18 4.70 -10.36
CA LEU A 99 -15.29 3.68 -9.31
C LEU A 99 -13.99 2.90 -9.13
N GLU A 100 -13.43 2.36 -10.22
CA GLU A 100 -12.17 1.60 -10.14
C GLU A 100 -11.01 2.47 -9.65
N SER A 101 -10.92 3.72 -10.12
CA SER A 101 -9.88 4.66 -9.68
C SER A 101 -9.93 4.89 -8.16
N LYS A 102 -11.13 5.03 -7.57
CA LYS A 102 -11.28 5.15 -6.11
C LYS A 102 -10.97 3.86 -5.37
N ILE A 103 -11.35 2.71 -5.93
CA ILE A 103 -10.94 1.42 -5.34
C ILE A 103 -9.42 1.36 -5.30
N GLN A 104 -8.73 1.63 -6.40
CA GLN A 104 -7.26 1.62 -6.46
C GLN A 104 -6.64 2.60 -5.46
N GLN A 105 -7.20 3.81 -5.35
CA GLN A 105 -6.76 4.81 -4.38
C GLN A 105 -6.79 4.26 -2.94
N PHE A 106 -7.87 3.57 -2.56
CA PHE A 106 -8.03 3.09 -1.18
C PHE A 106 -7.55 1.67 -0.95
N TYR A 107 -7.35 0.86 -1.98
CA TYR A 107 -7.00 -0.56 -1.85
C TYR A 107 -5.65 -0.76 -1.15
N GLY A 108 -4.70 0.16 -1.36
CA GLY A 108 -3.38 0.15 -0.72
C GLY A 108 -3.28 0.86 0.64
N SER A 109 -4.22 1.73 1.02
CA SER A 109 -4.10 2.59 2.23
C SER A 109 -4.45 1.87 3.55
N GLY A 110 -4.35 0.53 3.60
CA GLY A 110 -5.11 -0.30 4.55
C GLY A 110 -4.50 -0.64 5.88
N ASP A 111 -3.19 -0.52 6.00
CA ASP A 111 -2.46 -1.04 7.17
C ASP A 111 -1.87 0.09 8.01
N SER A 112 -2.44 1.30 7.93
CA SER A 112 -2.05 2.45 8.76
C SER A 112 -3.15 2.75 9.78
N GLU A 113 -2.97 2.31 11.01
CA GLU A 113 -3.62 2.90 12.19
C GLU A 113 -2.60 3.79 12.87
N THR A 114 -2.75 5.10 12.70
CA THR A 114 -2.54 6.11 13.75
C THR A 114 -3.09 7.41 13.21
N ASP A 115 -4.29 7.74 13.69
CA ASP A 115 -4.88 9.06 13.54
C ASP A 115 -4.15 9.98 14.51
N GLU A 116 -3.03 10.59 14.10
CA GLU A 116 -2.56 11.91 14.56
C GLU A 116 -1.57 12.48 13.52
N LEU A 117 -2.02 13.55 12.85
CA LEU A 117 -1.23 14.69 12.32
C LEU A 117 -0.15 14.43 11.24
N VAL A 118 -0.27 15.24 10.18
CA VAL A 118 0.64 15.45 9.03
C VAL A 118 0.59 14.36 7.94
N THR A 119 -0.28 14.61 6.95
CA THR A 119 -0.22 14.01 5.61
C THR A 119 1.10 14.39 4.96
N ASP A 120 2.09 13.55 5.13
CA ASP A 120 3.32 13.57 4.33
C ASP A 120 3.11 12.75 3.04
N SER A 121 1.87 12.70 2.53
CA SER A 121 1.55 12.10 1.24
C SER A 121 2.18 12.95 0.15
N VAL A 122 3.42 12.61 -0.23
CA VAL A 122 4.12 13.28 -1.33
C VAL A 122 3.33 13.02 -2.62
N PRO A 123 2.83 14.06 -3.31
CA PRO A 123 2.02 13.88 -4.51
C PRO A 123 2.70 12.99 -5.53
N GLY A 124 2.02 11.92 -5.96
CA GLY A 124 2.54 10.97 -6.95
C GLY A 124 3.33 9.79 -6.36
N HIS A 125 3.48 9.70 -5.04
CA HIS A 125 4.09 8.55 -4.36
C HIS A 125 3.12 7.84 -3.42
N MET A 126 3.34 6.54 -3.23
CA MET A 126 2.54 5.61 -2.46
C MET A 126 3.44 4.64 -1.69
N ASP A 127 2.86 3.94 -0.71
CA ASP A 127 3.49 2.80 -0.06
C ASP A 127 3.69 1.65 -1.06
N LEU A 128 4.93 1.16 -1.19
CA LEU A 128 5.31 0.10 -2.12
C LEU A 128 5.15 -1.32 -1.56
N SER A 129 4.59 -1.49 -0.37
CA SER A 129 4.40 -2.80 0.29
C SER A 129 3.66 -3.82 -0.59
N CYS A 130 2.75 -3.35 -1.47
CA CYS A 130 2.04 -4.21 -2.43
C CYS A 130 2.91 -4.77 -3.55
N PHE A 131 4.04 -4.13 -3.84
CA PHE A 131 5.00 -4.55 -4.86
C PHE A 131 6.15 -5.38 -4.29
N ILE A 132 6.24 -5.55 -2.96
CA ILE A 132 7.30 -6.35 -2.34
C ILE A 132 6.98 -7.84 -2.49
N MET A 133 7.92 -8.58 -3.07
CA MET A 133 7.87 -10.04 -3.19
C MET A 133 8.45 -10.69 -1.94
N LYS A 134 7.61 -10.85 -0.90
CA LYS A 134 8.04 -11.38 0.41
C LYS A 134 8.81 -12.70 0.34
N GLN A 135 8.45 -13.60 -0.58
CA GLN A 135 9.13 -14.88 -0.77
C GLN A 135 10.55 -14.77 -1.36
N GLN A 136 10.89 -13.61 -1.92
CA GLN A 136 12.22 -13.30 -2.47
C GLN A 136 12.97 -12.27 -1.63
N CYS A 137 12.42 -11.90 -0.47
CA CYS A 137 13.13 -11.07 0.47
C CYS A 137 13.94 -11.96 1.41
N GLU A 138 15.12 -11.48 1.79
CA GLU A 138 16.04 -12.18 2.68
C GLU A 138 16.55 -11.19 3.72
N CYS A 139 16.80 -11.66 4.93
CA CYS A 139 17.47 -10.86 5.96
C CYS A 139 18.64 -11.65 6.54
N LEU A 140 19.81 -11.03 6.60
CA LEU A 140 20.98 -11.61 7.24
C LEU A 140 21.09 -11.08 8.67
N ASN A 141 21.47 -11.97 9.58
CA ASN A 141 21.56 -11.73 11.02
C ASN A 141 20.20 -11.38 11.67
N GLU A 142 19.08 -11.89 11.13
CA GLU A 142 17.79 -11.79 11.83
C GLU A 142 17.68 -12.84 12.94
N SER A 143 17.00 -12.48 14.03
CA SER A 143 16.71 -13.41 15.12
C SER A 143 15.62 -14.42 14.73
N ASP A 144 15.74 -15.65 15.22
CA ASP A 144 14.75 -16.73 15.04
C ASP A 144 13.33 -16.35 15.50
N TYR A 145 13.21 -15.42 16.46
CA TYR A 145 11.93 -15.00 17.05
C TYR A 145 11.38 -13.70 16.45
N HIS A 146 12.24 -12.90 15.84
CA HIS A 146 11.97 -11.52 15.43
C HIS A 146 12.49 -11.27 14.01
N THR A 147 11.70 -11.75 13.05
CA THR A 147 12.10 -11.87 11.65
C THR A 147 11.74 -10.63 10.83
N PHE A 148 12.39 -10.47 9.68
CA PHE A 148 12.19 -9.40 8.72
C PHE A 148 10.75 -9.32 8.20
N SER A 149 10.08 -10.47 8.07
CA SER A 149 8.67 -10.50 7.67
C SER A 149 7.77 -9.74 8.64
N GLN A 150 8.14 -9.63 9.92
CA GLN A 150 7.36 -8.93 10.93
C GLN A 150 7.50 -7.41 10.79
N CYS A 151 8.67 -6.87 10.47
CA CYS A 151 8.81 -5.41 10.28
C CYS A 151 8.16 -4.89 8.99
N LEU A 152 7.89 -5.78 8.01
CA LEU A 152 7.13 -5.44 6.80
C LEU A 152 5.60 -5.44 6.99
N ASN A 153 5.08 -5.98 8.10
CA ASN A 153 3.65 -6.04 8.38
C ASN A 153 3.32 -5.20 9.61
N SER A 154 2.24 -4.42 9.59
CA SER A 154 1.85 -3.58 10.73
C SER A 154 1.18 -4.36 11.88
N ASP A 155 0.92 -5.66 11.70
CA ASP A 155 -0.03 -6.45 12.50
C ASP A 155 0.52 -7.02 13.82
N SER A 156 1.69 -6.57 14.27
CA SER A 156 2.43 -6.92 15.50
C SER A 156 3.67 -7.80 15.28
N GLY A 157 4.80 -7.28 15.74
CA GLY A 157 6.11 -7.88 15.66
C GLY A 157 7.17 -6.82 15.37
N TYR A 158 8.43 -7.22 15.40
CA TYR A 158 9.57 -6.38 15.04
C TYR A 158 10.66 -7.29 14.50
N LEU A 159 11.57 -6.71 13.72
CA LEU A 159 12.83 -7.33 13.35
C LEU A 159 13.85 -7.01 14.44
N GLN A 160 14.63 -8.01 14.84
CA GLN A 160 15.78 -7.82 15.72
C GLN A 160 16.98 -8.57 15.16
N SER A 161 18.17 -8.00 15.35
CA SER A 161 19.41 -8.71 15.08
C SER A 161 19.73 -9.77 16.15
N ASP A 162 20.48 -10.80 15.74
CA ASP A 162 20.77 -11.96 16.60
C ASP A 162 22.16 -11.87 17.27
N GLU A 163 23.23 -11.84 16.47
CA GLU A 163 24.61 -11.93 16.98
C GLU A 163 25.23 -10.57 17.35
N ASP A 164 24.93 -9.53 16.55
CA ASP A 164 25.49 -8.18 16.69
C ASP A 164 24.52 -7.12 16.15
N GLU A 165 24.89 -5.84 16.15
CA GLU A 165 24.02 -4.75 15.72
C GLU A 165 23.80 -4.66 14.20
N GLN A 166 24.54 -5.42 13.41
CA GLN A 166 24.53 -5.33 11.95
C GLN A 166 23.39 -6.15 11.36
N LEU A 167 22.69 -5.58 10.38
CA LEU A 167 21.61 -6.26 9.66
C LEU A 167 21.71 -5.97 8.18
N ILE A 168 21.40 -6.96 7.34
CA ILE A 168 21.22 -6.74 5.90
C ILE A 168 19.82 -7.20 5.52
N MET A 169 18.99 -6.25 5.08
CA MET A 169 17.66 -6.53 4.54
C MET A 169 17.69 -6.44 3.02
N SER A 170 17.34 -7.53 2.34
CA SER A 170 17.26 -7.65 0.89
C SER A 170 15.80 -7.69 0.45
N ILE A 171 15.37 -6.67 -0.28
CA ILE A 171 13.96 -6.44 -0.62
C ILE A 171 13.80 -6.51 -2.14
N ALA A 172 13.06 -7.50 -2.61
CA ALA A 172 12.75 -7.68 -4.03
C ALA A 172 11.37 -7.08 -4.37
N PHE A 173 11.28 -6.39 -5.50
CA PHE A 173 10.02 -5.86 -6.02
C PHE A 173 9.50 -6.71 -7.20
N SER A 174 8.18 -6.84 -7.33
CA SER A 174 7.50 -7.58 -8.39
C SER A 174 7.59 -6.91 -9.76
N GLN A 175 7.94 -5.63 -9.77
CA GLN A 175 8.19 -4.82 -10.95
C GLN A 175 9.13 -3.68 -10.56
N PRO A 176 9.84 -3.06 -11.53
CA PRO A 176 10.69 -1.93 -11.21
C PRO A 176 9.89 -0.74 -10.68
N VAL A 177 10.40 -0.16 -9.61
CA VAL A 177 9.81 0.99 -8.91
C VAL A 177 10.77 2.16 -8.88
N LYS A 178 10.23 3.35 -8.58
CA LYS A 178 10.96 4.53 -8.18
C LYS A 178 10.82 4.69 -6.68
N ILE A 179 11.91 4.92 -5.95
CA ILE A 179 11.87 5.10 -4.49
C ILE A 179 12.18 6.56 -4.16
N HIS A 180 11.26 7.19 -3.44
CA HIS A 180 11.34 8.60 -3.06
C HIS A 180 11.87 8.76 -1.63
N SER A 181 11.29 8.04 -0.68
CA SER A 181 11.62 8.13 0.74
C SER A 181 11.45 6.77 1.42
N LEU A 182 12.10 6.62 2.58
CA LEU A 182 11.89 5.51 3.49
C LEU A 182 11.23 6.03 4.77
N LYS A 183 10.41 5.23 5.43
CA LYS A 183 10.05 5.43 6.83
C LYS A 183 10.50 4.20 7.61
N ILE A 184 11.29 4.43 8.65
CA ILE A 184 11.78 3.38 9.53
C ILE A 184 11.29 3.75 10.91
N LYS A 185 10.43 2.92 11.49
CA LYS A 185 10.02 3.04 12.89
C LYS A 185 10.84 2.10 13.74
N ALA A 186 11.48 2.63 14.76
CA ALA A 186 12.30 1.86 15.68
C ALA A 186 12.41 2.59 17.03
N PRO A 187 12.75 1.90 18.12
CA PRO A 187 12.98 2.56 19.40
C PRO A 187 14.20 3.49 19.33
N ALA A 188 14.18 4.58 20.13
CA ALA A 188 15.25 5.58 20.13
C ALA A 188 16.64 5.04 20.52
N GLU A 189 16.70 3.99 21.33
CA GLU A 189 17.98 3.47 21.85
C GLU A 189 18.60 2.44 20.90
N ASN A 190 17.89 1.36 20.59
CA ASN A 190 18.39 0.26 19.77
C ASN A 190 17.94 0.32 18.30
N GLY A 191 17.42 1.45 17.84
CA GLY A 191 17.11 1.67 16.43
C GLY A 191 18.35 1.90 15.57
N PRO A 192 18.28 1.69 14.25
CA PRO A 192 19.43 1.86 13.35
C PRO A 192 19.86 3.33 13.27
N ARG A 193 21.17 3.59 13.21
CA ARG A 193 21.72 4.95 13.07
C ARG A 193 22.35 5.16 11.71
N SER A 194 23.37 4.39 11.36
CA SER A 194 24.07 4.51 10.09
C SER A 194 23.66 3.37 9.17
N ILE A 195 23.05 3.72 8.02
CA ILE A 195 22.62 2.74 7.03
C ILE A 195 23.19 3.05 5.64
N LYS A 196 23.52 2.00 4.89
CA LYS A 196 23.94 2.07 3.49
C LYS A 196 22.88 1.44 2.59
N LEU A 197 22.57 2.12 1.49
CA LEU A 197 21.59 1.66 0.52
C LEU A 197 22.26 1.19 -0.77
N PHE A 198 21.90 0.00 -1.21
CA PHE A 198 22.30 -0.57 -2.49
C PHE A 198 21.06 -0.93 -3.30
N ILE A 199 21.13 -0.83 -4.61
CA ILE A 199 20.04 -1.23 -5.50
C ILE A 199 20.54 -2.16 -6.59
N ASN A 200 19.62 -2.97 -7.13
CA ASN A 200 19.83 -3.81 -8.31
C ASN A 200 21.04 -4.73 -8.20
N GLN A 201 21.30 -5.24 -6.99
CA GLN A 201 22.35 -6.22 -6.77
C GLN A 201 21.89 -7.59 -7.30
N PRO A 202 22.78 -8.39 -7.89
CA PRO A 202 22.42 -9.70 -8.45
C PRO A 202 22.07 -10.75 -7.38
N ARG A 203 22.54 -10.54 -6.15
CA ARG A 203 22.31 -11.39 -4.98
C ARG A 203 22.39 -10.53 -3.71
N THR A 204 21.89 -11.05 -2.59
CA THR A 204 22.09 -10.45 -1.27
C THR A 204 23.59 -10.25 -0.99
N ILE A 205 24.01 -9.02 -0.69
CA ILE A 205 25.39 -8.73 -0.29
C ILE A 205 25.65 -9.26 1.11
N ASP A 206 26.89 -9.67 1.36
CA ASP A 206 27.36 -9.99 2.71
C ASP A 206 27.92 -8.73 3.41
N PHE A 207 28.24 -8.85 4.69
CA PHE A 207 28.73 -7.75 5.53
C PHE A 207 30.09 -7.20 5.07
N GLU A 208 30.97 -8.03 4.50
CA GLU A 208 32.26 -7.59 3.95
C GLU A 208 32.08 -6.74 2.69
N MET A 209 31.23 -7.19 1.77
CA MET A 209 30.87 -6.46 0.55
C MET A 209 30.12 -5.17 0.90
N ALA A 210 29.19 -5.20 1.84
CA ALA A 210 28.43 -4.01 2.24
C ALA A 210 29.31 -2.94 2.90
N SER A 211 30.36 -3.35 3.61
CA SER A 211 31.32 -2.45 4.25
C SER A 211 32.28 -1.82 3.23
N SER A 212 32.81 -2.62 2.30
CA SER A 212 33.83 -2.20 1.33
C SER A 212 33.27 -1.51 0.08
N ASN A 213 32.08 -1.91 -0.38
CA ASN A 213 31.49 -1.38 -1.60
C ASN A 213 30.96 0.04 -1.41
N THR A 214 30.97 0.79 -2.51
CA THR A 214 30.32 2.10 -2.57
C THR A 214 28.81 1.93 -2.64
N SER A 215 28.11 2.47 -1.65
CA SER A 215 26.65 2.52 -1.63
C SER A 215 26.12 3.54 -2.65
N ILE A 216 24.83 3.45 -2.98
CA ILE A 216 24.13 4.48 -3.75
C ILE A 216 23.90 5.72 -2.90
N GLN A 217 23.60 5.51 -1.63
CA GLN A 217 23.39 6.55 -0.64
C GLN A 217 23.64 6.00 0.76
N ASP A 218 24.40 6.76 1.55
CA ASP A 218 24.52 6.58 3.00
C ASP A 218 23.52 7.49 3.69
N LEU A 219 22.92 7.02 4.78
CA LEU A 219 22.00 7.77 5.61
C LEU A 219 22.43 7.69 7.08
N THR A 220 22.26 8.81 7.77
CA THR A 220 22.37 8.88 9.23
C THR A 220 20.99 9.24 9.76
N LEU A 221 20.38 8.32 10.48
CA LEU A 221 19.03 8.43 11.03
C LEU A 221 19.09 9.08 12.41
N SER A 222 18.16 9.97 12.71
CA SER A 222 18.02 10.52 14.07
C SER A 222 17.03 9.69 14.89
N ALA A 223 17.26 9.56 16.20
CA ALA A 223 16.32 8.88 17.09
C ALA A 223 14.90 9.43 16.99
N LYS A 224 14.76 10.76 16.81
CA LYS A 224 13.46 11.41 16.61
C LYS A 224 12.73 10.92 15.36
N ASP A 225 13.45 10.80 14.24
CA ASP A 225 12.84 10.32 12.99
C ASP A 225 12.37 8.87 13.09
N LEU A 226 13.05 8.05 13.92
CA LEU A 226 12.70 6.66 14.16
C LEU A 226 11.48 6.52 15.07
N GLU A 227 11.39 7.30 16.15
CA GLU A 227 10.24 7.23 17.08
C GLU A 227 8.95 7.75 16.43
N GLU A 228 9.05 8.88 15.73
CA GLU A 228 7.92 9.53 15.05
C GLU A 228 7.57 8.85 13.71
N GLY A 229 8.48 8.04 13.15
CA GLY A 229 8.30 7.41 11.84
C GLY A 229 8.31 8.43 10.69
N ASN A 230 9.15 9.47 10.82
CA ASN A 230 9.28 10.54 9.83
C ASN A 230 9.83 10.01 8.51
N GLN A 231 9.53 10.72 7.42
CA GLN A 231 10.11 10.38 6.12
C GLN A 231 11.58 10.75 6.04
N ILE A 232 12.38 9.76 5.68
CA ILE A 232 13.79 9.91 5.37
C ILE A 232 13.90 10.04 3.85
N PRO A 233 14.14 11.26 3.32
CA PRO A 233 14.19 11.48 1.88
C PRO A 233 15.42 10.81 1.27
N LEU A 234 15.21 10.11 0.16
CA LEU A 234 16.30 9.58 -0.66
C LEU A 234 16.63 10.56 -1.78
N ARG A 235 17.82 10.40 -2.37
CA ARG A 235 18.19 11.08 -3.62
C ARG A 235 17.40 10.47 -4.78
N TYR A 236 16.12 10.79 -4.89
CA TYR A 236 15.16 10.22 -5.85
C TYR A 236 15.73 10.02 -7.26
N VAL A 237 16.56 10.94 -7.75
CA VAL A 237 17.26 10.84 -9.04
C VAL A 237 18.14 9.60 -9.22
N LYS A 238 18.63 8.99 -8.13
CA LYS A 238 19.41 7.74 -8.13
C LYS A 238 18.53 6.50 -8.02
N PHE A 239 17.30 6.65 -7.54
CA PHE A 239 16.35 5.56 -7.29
C PHE A 239 15.19 5.59 -8.30
N GLN A 240 15.47 5.85 -9.58
CA GLN A 240 14.45 5.90 -10.65
C GLN A 240 14.09 4.54 -11.25
N ASN A 241 14.90 3.52 -11.02
CA ASN A 241 14.68 2.18 -11.55
C ASN A 241 15.27 1.13 -10.61
N VAL A 242 14.45 0.70 -9.64
CA VAL A 242 14.83 -0.20 -8.56
C VAL A 242 14.04 -1.50 -8.69
N GLN A 243 14.74 -2.61 -8.90
CA GLN A 243 14.20 -3.97 -8.94
C GLN A 243 14.36 -4.67 -7.59
N ASN A 244 15.48 -4.41 -6.92
CA ASN A 244 15.71 -4.78 -5.53
C ASN A 244 16.44 -3.66 -4.80
N LEU A 245 16.17 -3.56 -3.49
CA LEU A 245 16.79 -2.63 -2.55
C LEU A 245 17.44 -3.47 -1.45
N GLN A 246 18.71 -3.20 -1.15
CA GLN A 246 19.41 -3.78 -0.01
C GLN A 246 19.78 -2.67 0.98
N ILE A 247 19.38 -2.87 2.22
CA ILE A 247 19.62 -1.94 3.32
C ILE A 247 20.59 -2.61 4.27
N PHE A 248 21.79 -2.07 4.37
CA PHE A 248 22.80 -2.51 5.33
C PHE A 248 22.81 -1.56 6.53
N VAL A 249 22.50 -2.08 7.70
CA VAL A 249 22.61 -1.40 8.99
C VAL A 249 24.00 -1.64 9.55
N ILE A 250 24.76 -0.57 9.78
CA ILE A 250 26.13 -0.62 10.30
C ILE A 250 26.12 -0.58 11.83
N ASP A 251 25.36 0.37 12.40
CA ASP A 251 25.30 0.64 13.83
C ASP A 251 23.91 1.13 14.25
N ASN A 252 23.69 1.19 15.57
CA ASN A 252 22.46 1.70 16.19
C ASN A 252 22.71 3.01 16.97
N GLN A 253 21.65 3.60 17.52
CA GLN A 253 21.71 4.93 18.14
C GLN A 253 22.56 4.96 19.42
N SER A 254 22.43 3.95 20.29
CA SER A 254 23.09 3.92 21.60
C SER A 254 24.37 3.07 21.66
N GLY A 255 24.72 2.34 20.60
CA GLY A 255 25.79 1.34 20.62
C GLY A 255 25.40 0.06 21.38
N SER A 256 24.12 -0.31 21.37
CA SER A 256 23.65 -1.58 21.93
C SER A 256 24.13 -2.78 21.11
N GLU A 257 24.17 -3.96 21.72
CA GLU A 257 24.61 -5.19 21.03
C GLU A 257 23.66 -5.64 19.91
N THR A 258 22.39 -5.21 19.95
CA THR A 258 21.39 -5.60 18.96
C THR A 258 20.72 -4.37 18.37
N THR A 259 20.29 -4.46 17.12
CA THR A 259 19.45 -3.47 16.46
C THR A 259 18.02 -3.99 16.32
N ARG A 260 17.04 -3.13 16.56
CA ARG A 260 15.61 -3.42 16.42
C ARG A 260 14.95 -2.48 15.42
N ILE A 261 14.08 -3.03 14.58
CA ILE A 261 13.24 -2.28 13.63
C ILE A 261 11.80 -2.74 13.79
N ASP A 262 10.92 -1.84 14.22
CA ASP A 262 9.50 -2.14 14.41
C ASP A 262 8.76 -2.16 13.08
N HIS A 263 9.03 -1.18 12.21
CA HIS A 263 8.32 -1.08 10.94
C HIS A 263 9.17 -0.43 9.85
N LEU A 264 9.11 -0.98 8.63
CA LEU A 264 9.78 -0.44 7.45
C LEU A 264 8.75 -0.19 6.34
N ILE A 265 8.60 1.08 5.93
CA ILE A 265 7.77 1.48 4.79
C ILE A 265 8.66 2.10 3.71
N ILE A 266 8.42 1.69 2.47
CA ILE A 266 9.11 2.22 1.30
C ILE A 266 8.12 3.05 0.50
N ILE A 267 8.40 4.34 0.34
CA ILE A 267 7.50 5.28 -0.34
C ILE A 267 8.07 5.57 -1.74
N GLY A 268 7.22 5.43 -2.76
CA GLY A 268 7.64 5.58 -4.13
C GLY A 268 6.52 5.40 -5.14
N SER A 269 6.84 5.04 -6.38
CA SER A 269 5.84 4.79 -7.43
C SER A 269 6.30 3.68 -8.36
N PRO A 270 5.40 2.81 -8.86
CA PRO A 270 5.76 1.86 -9.91
C PRO A 270 6.22 2.60 -11.17
N ILE A 271 7.18 2.04 -11.89
CA ILE A 271 7.44 2.50 -13.26
C ILE A 271 6.27 2.00 -14.10
N SER A 272 5.42 2.93 -14.56
CA SER A 272 4.39 2.60 -15.54
C SER A 272 5.08 2.04 -16.78
N THR A 273 4.96 0.74 -17.01
CA THR A 273 5.17 0.21 -18.35
C THR A 273 4.02 0.74 -19.18
N THR A 274 4.31 1.69 -20.07
CA THR A 274 3.35 2.12 -21.09
C THR A 274 2.88 0.86 -21.78
N ASN A 275 1.64 0.46 -21.54
CA ASN A 275 1.03 -0.64 -22.24
C ASN A 275 0.82 -0.12 -23.67
N MET A 276 1.73 -0.47 -24.58
CA MET A 276 1.75 0.01 -25.97
C MET A 276 0.51 -0.43 -26.78
N GLY A 277 -0.46 -1.11 -26.15
CA GLY A 277 -1.76 -1.46 -26.70
C GLY A 277 -2.79 -0.31 -26.72
N GLU A 278 -2.55 0.83 -26.08
CA GLU A 278 -3.48 1.98 -26.10
C GLU A 278 -3.17 3.07 -27.14
N PHE A 279 -2.27 2.82 -28.11
CA PHE A 279 -2.18 3.68 -29.29
C PHE A 279 -3.20 3.24 -30.35
N LYS A 280 -4.46 3.67 -30.22
CA LYS A 280 -5.33 3.76 -31.39
C LYS A 280 -4.75 4.80 -32.34
N ARG A 281 -4.18 4.33 -33.46
CA ARG A 281 -3.90 5.18 -34.63
C ARG A 281 -5.15 5.99 -34.93
N VAL A 282 -5.05 7.31 -34.82
CA VAL A 282 -6.11 8.21 -35.28
C VAL A 282 -6.22 7.97 -36.79
N SER A 283 -7.27 7.30 -37.24
CA SER A 283 -7.59 7.18 -38.66
C SER A 283 -7.80 8.60 -39.19
N GLY A 284 -6.78 9.14 -39.87
CA GLY A 284 -6.89 10.39 -40.60
C GLY A 284 -8.09 10.32 -41.54
N LYS A 285 -9.00 11.29 -41.39
CA LYS A 285 -10.18 11.42 -42.24
C LYS A 285 -9.76 11.52 -43.71
N LYS A 286 -10.48 10.77 -44.53
CA LYS A 286 -10.45 10.84 -45.99
C LYS A 286 -11.12 12.15 -46.42
N GLY A 287 -10.36 13.03 -47.07
CA GLY A 287 -10.85 14.09 -47.94
C GLY A 287 -11.21 15.41 -47.25
N GLU A 288 -10.36 16.41 -47.41
CA GLU A 288 -10.81 17.75 -47.81
C GLU A 288 -9.90 18.22 -48.94
N SER A 289 -10.51 18.35 -50.11
CA SER A 289 -10.00 18.91 -51.34
C SER A 289 -9.79 20.41 -51.15
N HIS A 290 -8.65 20.94 -51.58
CA HIS A 290 -8.54 22.23 -52.27
C HIS A 290 -7.23 22.31 -53.04
#